data_AF-T1GXR9-F1
#
_entry.id   AF-T1GXR9-F1
#
_cell.length_a   1.000
_cell.length_b   1.000
_cell.length_c   1.000
_cell.angle_alpha   90.00
_cell.angle_beta   90.00
_cell.angle_gamma   90.00
#
_symmetry.space_group_name_H-M   'P 1'
#
loop_
_entity.id
_entity.type
_entity.pdbx_description
1 polymer ?
#
loop_
_entity_poly.entity_id
_entity_poly.type
_entity_poly.pdbx_seq_one_letter_code
_entity_poly.pdbx_strand_id
1 'polypeptide(L)'
;MSDSILEEIKLLLPSIEDVEGILELYPPGQFIIESSLKNLENLDSEDLLESLRLKLWESINTGKFSDVSVHFRQIYSLTCFLLIYKKIFYRDSMESCFEILDFSILIGSIENLYKNASKFVDKVTEFLEEEIGQEKNIDFPIIEKLERLNFNSDIPIENCPSIESFYKQYFLMEKPAL
;
A
#
# COMPACT_ATOMS: atom_id res chain seq x y z
N MET A 1 13.41 -16.72 -16.28
CA MET A 1 13.63 -15.36 -15.76
C MET A 1 12.97 -15.17 -14.39
N SER A 2 11.83 -15.81 -14.13
CA SER A 2 11.09 -15.79 -12.86
C SER A 2 11.83 -16.24 -11.59
N ASP A 3 12.64 -17.30 -11.67
CA ASP A 3 13.09 -17.98 -10.44
C ASP A 3 14.21 -17.22 -9.72
N SER A 4 14.98 -16.40 -10.46
CA SER A 4 16.01 -15.51 -9.88
C SER A 4 15.37 -14.38 -9.07
N ILE A 5 14.31 -13.76 -9.59
CA ILE A 5 13.63 -12.64 -8.94
C ILE A 5 12.89 -13.12 -7.69
N LEU A 6 12.26 -14.28 -7.75
CA LEU A 6 11.58 -14.87 -6.60
C LEU A 6 12.52 -15.12 -5.43
N GLU A 7 13.74 -15.62 -5.69
CA GLU A 7 14.77 -15.77 -4.66
C GLU A 7 15.28 -14.42 -4.13
N GLU A 8 15.41 -13.40 -4.99
CA GLU A 8 15.74 -12.04 -4.55
C GLU A 8 14.66 -11.48 -3.61
N ILE A 9 13.38 -11.64 -3.94
CA ILE A 9 12.25 -11.22 -3.08
C ILE A 9 12.24 -12.02 -1.77
N LYS A 10 12.51 -13.34 -1.83
CA LYS A 10 12.60 -14.21 -0.65
C LYS A 10 13.65 -13.72 0.34
N LEU A 11 14.82 -13.31 -0.15
CA LEU A 11 15.93 -12.79 0.67
C LEU A 11 15.63 -11.45 1.34
N LEU A 12 14.59 -10.75 0.86
CA LEU A 12 14.14 -9.48 1.44
C LEU A 12 13.09 -9.67 2.53
N LEU A 13 12.49 -10.86 2.68
CA LEU A 13 11.58 -11.15 3.79
C LEU A 13 12.32 -11.14 5.15
N PRO A 14 11.63 -10.82 6.25
CA PRO A 14 12.24 -10.79 7.57
C PRO A 14 12.54 -12.20 8.10
N SER A 15 13.53 -12.29 8.98
CA SER A 15 13.64 -13.42 9.91
C SER A 15 12.62 -13.29 11.05
N ILE A 16 12.41 -14.36 11.84
CA ILE A 16 11.49 -14.28 12.98
C ILE A 16 12.03 -13.31 14.03
N GLU A 17 13.35 -13.31 14.22
CA GLU A 17 14.07 -12.45 15.14
C GLU A 17 13.90 -10.96 14.78
N ASP A 18 13.78 -10.64 13.49
CA ASP A 18 13.55 -9.26 13.02
C ASP A 18 12.18 -8.71 13.46
N VAL A 19 11.19 -9.58 13.69
CA VAL A 19 9.79 -9.20 13.92
C VAL A 19 9.21 -9.68 15.25
N GLU A 20 9.99 -10.37 16.08
CA GLU A 20 9.53 -10.97 17.35
C GLU A 20 8.82 -9.95 18.24
N GLY A 21 9.43 -8.78 18.47
CA GLY A 21 8.84 -7.72 19.29
C GLY A 21 7.55 -7.11 18.71
N ILE A 22 7.34 -7.24 17.39
CA ILE A 22 6.04 -6.93 16.79
C ILE A 22 5.09 -8.09 17.13
N LEU A 23 5.44 -9.34 16.86
CA LEU A 23 4.52 -10.46 16.99
C LEU A 23 4.01 -10.71 18.43
N GLU A 24 4.82 -10.45 19.45
CA GLU A 24 4.47 -10.65 20.87
C GLU A 24 3.19 -9.92 21.31
N LEU A 25 2.89 -8.77 20.69
CA LEU A 25 1.75 -7.94 21.05
C LEU A 25 0.42 -8.43 20.42
N TYR A 26 0.45 -9.45 19.54
CA TYR A 26 -0.75 -10.06 18.97
C TYR A 26 -0.57 -11.56 18.71
N PRO A 27 -0.82 -12.39 19.74
CA PRO A 27 -0.61 -13.84 19.68
C PRO A 27 -1.29 -14.58 18.52
N PRO A 28 -2.51 -14.22 18.07
CA PRO A 28 -3.12 -14.89 16.91
C PRO A 28 -2.33 -14.69 15.62
N GLY A 29 -1.79 -13.49 15.39
CA GLY A 29 -0.98 -13.20 14.21
C GLY A 29 0.41 -13.81 14.30
N GLN A 30 0.98 -13.90 15.52
CA GLN A 30 2.29 -14.52 15.76
C GLN A 30 2.35 -15.94 15.21
N PHE A 31 1.41 -16.81 15.59
CA PHE A 31 1.42 -18.21 15.16
C PHE A 31 1.37 -18.34 13.63
N ILE A 32 0.51 -17.55 12.97
CA ILE A 32 0.32 -17.61 11.52
C ILE A 32 1.59 -17.12 10.80
N ILE A 33 2.09 -15.93 11.18
CA ILE A 33 3.26 -15.31 10.55
C ILE A 33 4.52 -16.16 10.75
N GLU A 34 4.77 -16.66 11.96
CA GLU A 34 5.91 -17.55 12.21
C GLU A 34 5.82 -18.84 11.40
N SER A 35 4.64 -19.44 11.32
CA SER A 35 4.42 -20.67 10.56
C SER A 35 4.66 -20.45 9.07
N SER A 36 4.22 -19.31 8.53
CA SER A 36 4.46 -18.91 7.14
C SER A 36 5.93 -18.60 6.87
N LEU A 37 6.64 -17.93 7.78
CA LEU A 37 8.08 -17.67 7.64
C LEU A 37 8.91 -18.96 7.69
N LYS A 38 8.53 -19.92 8.54
CA LYS A 38 9.17 -21.24 8.61
C LYS A 38 8.92 -22.08 7.35
N ASN A 39 7.73 -21.94 6.75
CA ASN A 39 7.29 -22.73 5.59
C ASN A 39 6.71 -21.83 4.48
N LEU A 40 7.59 -21.04 3.85
CA LEU A 40 7.20 -20.10 2.80
C LEU A 40 6.51 -20.78 1.60
N GLU A 41 6.86 -22.03 1.32
CA GLU A 41 6.38 -22.81 0.16
C GLU A 41 5.16 -23.69 0.49
N ASN A 42 4.56 -23.55 1.68
CA ASN A 42 3.35 -24.27 2.06
C ASN A 42 2.07 -23.47 1.74
N LEU A 43 1.22 -24.02 0.85
CA LEU A 43 -0.08 -23.46 0.44
C LEU A 43 -1.06 -23.32 1.61
N ASP A 44 -1.03 -24.23 2.58
CA ASP A 44 -2.01 -24.27 3.68
C ASP A 44 -2.00 -23.00 4.55
N SER A 45 -0.92 -22.23 4.47
CA SER A 45 -0.78 -20.97 5.20
C SER A 45 -1.32 -19.75 4.45
N GLU A 46 -1.66 -19.85 3.16
CA GLU A 46 -2.24 -18.72 2.40
C GLU A 46 -3.62 -18.34 2.93
N ASP A 47 -4.53 -19.31 3.09
CA ASP A 47 -5.88 -19.06 3.63
C ASP A 47 -5.86 -18.45 5.03
N LEU A 48 -4.89 -18.88 5.85
CA LEU A 48 -4.68 -18.34 7.20
C LEU A 48 -4.17 -16.89 7.14
N LEU A 49 -3.24 -16.59 6.23
CA LEU A 49 -2.75 -15.23 6.03
C LEU A 49 -3.85 -14.32 5.46
N GLU A 50 -4.69 -14.79 4.54
CA GLU A 50 -5.84 -14.02 4.04
C GLU A 50 -6.84 -13.74 5.16
N SER A 51 -7.17 -14.76 5.96
CA SER A 51 -8.05 -14.62 7.11
C SER A 51 -7.51 -13.60 8.12
N LEU A 52 -6.19 -13.64 8.38
CA LEU A 52 -5.51 -12.68 9.24
C LEU A 52 -5.54 -11.26 8.64
N ARG A 53 -5.25 -11.12 7.34
CA ARG A 53 -5.28 -9.84 6.62
C ARG A 53 -6.66 -9.20 6.72
N LEU A 54 -7.73 -9.94 6.44
CA LEU A 54 -9.10 -9.46 6.54
C LEU A 54 -9.44 -9.03 7.97
N LYS A 55 -9.05 -9.83 8.97
CA LYS A 55 -9.33 -9.51 10.38
C LYS A 55 -8.63 -8.22 10.83
N LEU A 56 -7.38 -8.03 10.41
CA LEU A 56 -6.61 -6.83 10.69
C LEU A 56 -7.17 -5.63 9.93
N TRP A 57 -7.59 -5.81 8.67
CA TRP A 57 -8.26 -4.78 7.89
C TRP A 57 -9.53 -4.28 8.57
N GLU A 58 -10.39 -5.18 9.06
CA GLU A 58 -11.57 -4.79 9.84
C GLU A 58 -11.20 -3.95 11.06
N SER A 59 -10.13 -4.34 11.75
CA SER A 59 -9.66 -3.67 12.97
C SER A 59 -9.10 -2.28 12.67
N ILE A 60 -8.41 -2.11 11.54
CA ILE A 60 -7.85 -0.84 11.07
C ILE A 60 -8.95 0.07 10.52
N ASN A 61 -9.93 -0.50 9.82
CA ASN A 61 -10.96 0.24 9.09
C ASN A 61 -12.24 0.47 9.91
N THR A 62 -12.23 0.15 11.21
CA THR A 62 -13.35 0.40 12.13
C THR A 62 -13.01 1.57 13.06
N GLY A 63 -13.83 2.61 13.05
CA GLY A 63 -13.69 3.77 13.93
C GLY A 63 -12.80 4.87 13.35
N LYS A 64 -12.06 5.58 14.21
CA LYS A 64 -11.15 6.64 13.78
C LYS A 64 -9.77 6.07 13.51
N PHE A 65 -9.24 6.33 12.32
CA PHE A 65 -7.90 5.86 11.94
C PHE A 65 -6.79 6.34 12.89
N SER A 66 -6.94 7.51 13.51
CA SER A 66 -6.00 8.04 14.50
C SER A 66 -5.84 7.16 15.74
N ASP A 67 -6.82 6.32 16.03
CA ASP A 67 -6.89 5.51 17.24
C ASP A 67 -6.35 4.09 16.98
N VAL A 68 -6.02 3.78 15.72
CA VAL A 68 -5.48 2.48 15.30
C VAL A 68 -4.03 2.38 15.74
N SER A 69 -3.72 1.36 16.54
CA SER A 69 -2.35 1.09 16.97
C SER A 69 -1.43 0.83 15.78
N VAL A 70 -0.27 1.48 15.76
CA VAL A 70 0.80 1.25 14.78
C VAL A 70 1.14 -0.23 14.68
N HIS A 71 1.08 -0.93 15.80
CA HIS A 71 1.35 -2.36 15.89
C HIS A 71 0.42 -3.22 15.02
N PHE A 72 -0.89 -2.94 15.01
CA PHE A 72 -1.83 -3.65 14.13
C PHE A 72 -1.51 -3.40 12.65
N ARG A 73 -1.09 -2.19 12.31
CA ARG A 73 -0.69 -1.80 10.96
C ARG A 73 0.61 -2.48 10.54
N GLN A 74 1.54 -2.70 11.47
CA GLN A 74 2.78 -3.44 11.22
C GLN A 74 2.49 -4.92 10.93
N ILE A 75 1.65 -5.58 11.74
CA ILE A 75 1.24 -6.97 11.49
C ILE A 75 0.48 -7.08 10.17
N TYR A 76 -0.37 -6.12 9.86
CA TYR A 76 -1.05 -6.06 8.56
C TYR A 76 -0.06 -6.04 7.41
N SER A 77 0.95 -5.16 7.43
CA SER A 77 2.01 -5.12 6.42
C SER A 77 2.78 -6.43 6.31
N LEU A 78 3.18 -7.05 7.43
CA LEU A 78 3.87 -8.35 7.41
C LEU A 78 3.01 -9.44 6.76
N THR A 79 1.72 -9.47 7.09
CA THR A 79 0.76 -10.42 6.52
C THR A 79 0.65 -10.22 5.00
N CYS A 80 0.53 -8.97 4.55
CA CYS A 80 0.50 -8.63 3.13
C CYS A 80 1.79 -9.06 2.40
N PHE A 81 2.96 -8.82 2.98
CA PHE A 81 4.24 -9.20 2.34
C PHE A 81 4.37 -10.71 2.16
N LEU A 82 3.95 -11.50 3.15
CA LEU A 82 3.95 -12.96 3.05
C LEU A 82 2.94 -13.48 2.03
N LEU A 83 1.75 -12.87 1.95
CA LEU A 83 0.76 -13.18 0.92
C LEU A 83 1.27 -12.87 -0.48
N ILE A 84 1.84 -11.69 -0.69
CA ILE A 84 2.43 -11.28 -1.96
C ILE A 84 3.50 -12.30 -2.38
N TYR A 85 4.45 -12.64 -1.50
CA TYR A 85 5.48 -13.62 -1.82
C TYR A 85 4.87 -14.96 -2.26
N LYS A 86 3.86 -15.47 -1.53
CA LYS A 86 3.18 -16.73 -1.88
C LYS A 86 2.48 -16.65 -3.23
N LYS A 87 1.74 -15.58 -3.49
CA LYS A 87 1.05 -15.38 -4.76
C LYS A 87 2.02 -15.31 -5.93
N ILE A 88 3.16 -14.63 -5.77
CA ILE A 88 4.24 -14.65 -6.77
C ILE A 88 4.80 -16.07 -6.94
N PHE A 89 5.08 -16.77 -5.84
CA PHE A 89 5.61 -18.15 -5.85
C PHE A 89 4.70 -19.12 -6.62
N TYR A 90 3.39 -19.05 -6.42
CA TYR A 90 2.41 -19.90 -7.10
C TYR A 90 1.97 -19.36 -8.47
N ARG A 91 2.48 -18.20 -8.88
CA ARG A 91 2.04 -17.47 -10.10
C ARG A 91 0.53 -17.24 -10.13
N ASP A 92 -0.02 -16.87 -8.99
CA ASP A 92 -1.40 -16.43 -8.86
C ASP A 92 -1.55 -14.98 -9.36
N SER A 93 -2.77 -14.44 -9.38
CA SER A 93 -3.10 -13.13 -9.96
C SER A 93 -2.15 -11.99 -9.53
N MET A 94 -1.36 -11.48 -10.48
CA MET A 94 -0.45 -10.33 -10.26
C MET A 94 -1.20 -9.03 -9.97
N GLU A 95 -2.41 -8.88 -10.53
CA GLU A 95 -3.32 -7.77 -10.20
C GLU A 95 -3.65 -7.76 -8.70
N SER A 96 -3.94 -8.93 -8.12
CA SER A 96 -4.20 -9.04 -6.68
C SER A 96 -2.96 -8.71 -5.85
N CYS A 97 -1.76 -8.99 -6.35
CA CYS A 97 -0.51 -8.62 -5.66
C CYS A 97 -0.34 -7.10 -5.62
N PHE A 98 -0.69 -6.37 -6.69
CA PHE A 98 -0.72 -4.91 -6.70
C PHE A 98 -1.70 -4.37 -5.68
N GLU A 99 -2.94 -4.88 -5.65
CA GLU A 99 -3.94 -4.44 -4.68
C GLU A 99 -3.46 -4.65 -3.24
N ILE A 100 -2.92 -5.84 -2.93
CA ILE A 100 -2.39 -6.16 -1.60
C ILE A 100 -1.22 -5.24 -1.25
N LEU A 101 -0.32 -4.96 -2.20
CA LEU A 101 0.83 -4.08 -2.00
C LEU A 101 0.38 -2.64 -1.73
N ASP A 102 -0.53 -2.10 -2.53
CA ASP A 102 -1.09 -0.76 -2.37
C ASP A 102 -1.75 -0.57 -1.01
N PHE A 103 -2.56 -1.54 -0.58
CA PHE A 103 -3.14 -1.50 0.77
C PHE A 103 -2.06 -1.61 1.85
N SER A 104 -1.04 -2.44 1.68
CA SER A 104 0.05 -2.54 2.65
C SER A 104 0.80 -1.21 2.84
N ILE A 105 0.92 -0.40 1.78
CA ILE A 105 1.52 0.93 1.80
C ILE A 105 0.57 1.96 2.41
N LEU A 106 -0.70 1.95 1.99
CA LEU A 106 -1.69 2.96 2.35
C LEU A 106 -2.13 2.85 3.83
N ILE A 107 -2.49 1.64 4.26
CA ILE A 107 -3.08 1.41 5.60
C ILE A 107 -2.14 0.70 6.56
N GLY A 108 -1.15 -0.02 6.04
CA GLY A 108 -0.13 -0.69 6.85
C GLY A 108 0.91 0.27 7.43
N SER A 109 2.00 -0.27 7.96
CA SER A 109 3.14 0.49 8.46
C SER A 109 4.44 -0.18 8.01
N ILE A 110 5.09 0.42 7.02
CA ILE A 110 6.36 -0.08 6.46
C ILE A 110 7.56 0.54 7.18
N GLU A 111 7.39 1.76 7.69
CA GLU A 111 8.45 2.48 8.40
C GLU A 111 8.87 1.70 9.65
N ASN A 112 10.17 1.41 9.75
CA ASN A 112 10.77 0.63 10.83
C ASN A 112 10.12 -0.76 11.05
N LEU A 113 9.51 -1.34 10.01
CA LEU A 113 8.90 -2.67 10.11
C LEU A 113 9.96 -3.76 10.28
N TYR A 114 10.97 -3.74 9.41
CA TYR A 114 12.22 -4.47 9.50
C TYR A 114 13.21 -3.86 8.49
N LYS A 115 14.50 -4.21 8.59
CA LYS A 115 15.59 -3.56 7.85
C LYS A 115 15.40 -3.47 6.33
N ASN A 116 14.79 -4.50 5.72
CA ASN A 116 14.65 -4.63 4.27
C ASN A 116 13.23 -4.30 3.76
N ALA A 117 12.32 -3.82 4.61
CA ALA A 117 10.91 -3.65 4.25
C ALA A 117 10.69 -2.73 3.03
N SER A 118 11.37 -1.58 2.98
CA SER A 118 11.28 -0.68 1.81
C SER A 118 11.83 -1.34 0.55
N LYS A 119 12.95 -2.07 0.66
CA LYS A 119 13.53 -2.78 -0.48
C LYS A 119 12.63 -3.90 -1.00
N PHE A 120 11.91 -4.58 -0.11
CA PHE A 120 10.90 -5.57 -0.49
C PHE A 120 9.82 -4.91 -1.34
N VAL A 121 9.27 -3.78 -0.89
CA VAL A 121 8.26 -3.02 -1.64
C VAL A 121 8.79 -2.60 -3.01
N ASP A 122 9.95 -1.95 -3.05
CA ASP A 122 10.57 -1.50 -4.31
C ASP A 122 10.76 -2.66 -5.29
N LYS A 123 11.25 -3.81 -4.78
CA LYS A 123 11.52 -4.98 -5.62
C LYS A 123 10.26 -5.66 -6.13
N VAL A 124 9.23 -5.74 -5.30
CA VAL A 124 7.92 -6.27 -5.71
C VAL A 124 7.28 -5.33 -6.73
N THR A 125 7.33 -4.01 -6.52
CA THR A 125 6.81 -3.04 -7.48
C THR A 125 7.48 -3.19 -8.84
N GLU A 126 8.82 -3.23 -8.88
CA GLU A 126 9.59 -3.45 -10.12
C GLU A 126 9.12 -4.74 -10.82
N PHE A 127 9.03 -5.85 -10.08
CA PHE A 127 8.59 -7.12 -10.63
C PHE A 127 7.16 -7.07 -11.20
N LEU A 128 6.22 -6.49 -10.45
CA LEU A 128 4.83 -6.43 -10.88
C LEU A 128 4.64 -5.48 -12.07
N GLU A 129 5.38 -4.38 -12.14
CA GLU A 129 5.41 -3.48 -13.30
C GLU A 129 5.95 -4.18 -14.56
N GLU A 130 6.97 -5.04 -14.42
CA GLU A 130 7.50 -5.84 -15.54
C GLU A 130 6.52 -6.91 -16.03
N GLU A 131 5.77 -7.55 -15.13
CA GLU A 131 4.78 -8.57 -15.48
C GLU A 131 3.51 -7.95 -16.09
N ILE A 132 3.02 -6.81 -15.55
CA ILE A 132 1.82 -6.12 -16.08
C ILE A 132 2.15 -5.23 -17.28
N GLY A 133 3.32 -4.60 -17.33
CA GLY A 133 3.75 -3.74 -18.44
C GLY A 133 3.91 -4.47 -19.78
N GLN A 134 3.93 -5.81 -19.77
CA GLN A 134 3.79 -6.62 -20.98
C GLN A 134 2.36 -6.58 -21.55
N GLU A 135 1.35 -6.25 -20.73
CA GLU A 135 -0.03 -6.03 -21.12
C GLU A 135 -0.33 -4.53 -21.28
N LYS A 136 -0.11 -4.06 -22.51
CA LYS A 136 -0.70 -2.85 -23.15
C LYS A 136 -0.04 -1.50 -22.82
N ASN A 137 0.58 -0.93 -23.86
CA ASN A 137 0.55 0.52 -24.12
C ASN A 137 -0.92 0.96 -24.19
N ILE A 138 -1.51 1.28 -23.04
CA ILE A 138 -2.80 1.95 -23.00
C ILE A 138 -2.49 3.43 -23.22
N ASP A 139 -2.72 3.91 -24.45
CA ASP A 139 -2.79 5.35 -24.71
C ASP A 139 -3.94 5.88 -23.85
N PHE A 140 -3.61 6.44 -22.68
CA PHE A 140 -4.59 7.14 -21.87
C PHE A 140 -5.15 8.29 -22.71
N PRO A 141 -6.49 8.41 -22.83
CA PRO A 141 -7.06 9.50 -23.59
C PRO A 141 -6.60 10.81 -22.97
N ILE A 142 -5.81 11.58 -23.73
CA ILE A 142 -5.47 12.94 -23.36
C ILE A 142 -6.80 13.69 -23.30
N ILE A 143 -7.24 14.02 -22.09
CA ILE A 143 -8.40 14.89 -21.91
C ILE A 143 -8.00 16.23 -22.51
N GLU A 144 -8.60 16.59 -23.64
CA GLU A 144 -8.38 17.89 -24.25
C GLU A 144 -8.66 18.97 -23.21
N LYS A 145 -7.73 19.93 -23.11
CA LYS A 145 -7.83 21.02 -22.15
C LYS A 145 -9.06 21.86 -22.50
N LEU A 146 -10.17 21.62 -21.80
CA LEU A 146 -11.38 22.42 -21.96
C LEU A 146 -11.05 23.88 -21.65
N GLU A 147 -11.32 24.76 -22.60
CA GLU A 147 -11.22 26.20 -22.36
C GLU A 147 -12.20 26.58 -21.26
N ARG A 148 -11.70 27.31 -20.24
CA ARG A 148 -12.56 27.85 -19.19
C ARG A 148 -13.59 28.78 -19.84
N LEU A 149 -14.87 28.45 -19.71
CA LEU A 149 -15.95 29.31 -20.16
C LEU A 149 -15.93 30.59 -19.30
N ASN A 150 -15.62 31.72 -19.91
CA ASN A 150 -15.73 33.03 -19.27
C ASN A 150 -17.23 33.38 -19.12
N PHE A 151 -17.84 32.92 -18.03
CA PHE A 151 -19.15 33.40 -17.62
C PHE A 151 -19.02 34.79 -17.01
N ASN A 152 -19.94 35.70 -17.35
CA ASN A 152 -20.12 36.95 -16.62
C ASN A 152 -20.63 36.61 -15.21
N SER A 153 -19.70 36.38 -14.30
CA SER A 153 -19.94 36.16 -12.88
C SER A 153 -19.46 37.39 -12.12
N ASP A 154 -20.22 37.82 -11.12
CA ASP A 154 -19.80 38.87 -10.19
C ASP A 154 -18.71 38.38 -9.20
N ILE A 155 -18.34 37.09 -9.29
CA ILE A 155 -17.28 36.48 -8.49
C ILE A 155 -15.94 36.67 -9.22
N PRO A 156 -14.92 37.26 -8.55
CA PRO A 156 -13.60 37.44 -9.14
C PRO A 156 -12.95 36.08 -9.45
N ILE A 157 -12.32 35.98 -10.62
CA ILE A 157 -11.60 34.80 -11.09
C ILE A 157 -10.10 35.07 -11.01
N GLU A 158 -9.39 34.33 -10.17
CA GLU A 158 -7.95 34.43 -9.94
C GLU A 158 -7.21 33.26 -10.59
N ASN A 159 -6.32 33.55 -11.53
CA ASN A 159 -5.50 32.52 -12.15
C ASN A 159 -4.26 32.22 -11.31
N CYS A 160 -4.35 31.17 -10.50
CA CYS A 160 -3.24 30.64 -9.70
C CYS A 160 -2.63 31.70 -8.74
N PRO A 161 -3.43 32.26 -7.82
CA PRO A 161 -2.91 33.19 -6.84
C PRO A 161 -1.94 32.50 -5.88
N SER A 162 -0.98 33.24 -5.33
CA SER A 162 -0.18 32.72 -4.22
C SER A 162 -1.08 32.45 -3.01
N ILE A 163 -0.70 31.47 -2.18
CA ILE A 163 -1.44 31.11 -0.96
C ILE A 163 -1.64 32.35 -0.07
N GLU A 164 -0.59 33.17 0.08
CA GLU A 164 -0.66 34.39 0.89
C GLU A 164 -1.65 35.42 0.32
N SER A 165 -1.67 35.60 -1.00
CA SER A 165 -2.58 36.53 -1.66
C SER A 165 -4.03 36.07 -1.52
N PHE A 166 -4.28 34.77 -1.80
CA PHE A 166 -5.62 34.20 -1.70
C PHE A 166 -6.16 34.26 -0.27
N TYR A 167 -5.31 33.93 0.70
CA TYR A 167 -5.67 33.95 2.11
C TYR A 167 -6.07 35.35 2.59
N LYS A 168 -5.29 36.37 2.24
CA LYS A 168 -5.55 37.75 2.67
C LYS A 168 -6.76 38.38 1.99
N GLN A 169 -6.96 38.13 0.70
CA GLN A 169 -7.93 38.86 -0.12
C GLN A 169 -9.32 38.20 -0.14
N TYR A 170 -9.38 36.89 0.01
CA TYR A 170 -10.62 36.13 -0.16
C TYR A 170 -10.98 35.32 1.08
N PHE A 171 -10.03 34.57 1.65
CA PHE A 171 -10.32 33.72 2.81
C PHE A 171 -10.65 34.52 4.07
N LEU A 172 -9.76 35.44 4.49
CA LEU A 172 -10.00 36.27 5.69
C LEU A 172 -11.17 37.24 5.54
N MET A 173 -11.47 37.65 4.29
CA MET A 173 -12.57 38.55 4.00
C MET A 173 -13.90 37.83 3.78
N GLU A 174 -13.91 36.49 3.87
CA GLU A 174 -15.07 35.64 3.59
C GLU A 174 -15.73 35.93 2.23
N LYS A 175 -14.90 36.26 1.22
CA LYS A 175 -15.33 36.58 -0.14
C LYS A 175 -15.17 35.38 -1.06
N PRO A 176 -16.15 35.09 -1.93
CA PRO A 176 -15.98 34.06 -2.95
C PRO A 176 -14.94 34.51 -4.00
N ALA A 177 -14.15 33.56 -4.48
CA ALA A 177 -13.26 33.68 -5.63
C ALA A 177 -13.14 32.32 -6.34
N LEU A 178 -12.87 32.35 -7.66
CA LEU A 178 -12.75 31.19 -8.54
C LEU A 178 -11.34 31.03 -9.12
#